data_AF-A0A0K2VXQ8-F1
#
_entry.id   AF-A0A0K2VXQ8-F1
#
_cell.length_a   1.000
_cell.length_b   1.000
_cell.length_c   1.000
_cell.angle_alpha   90.00
_cell.angle_beta   90.00
_cell.angle_gamma   90.00
#
_symmetry.space_group_name_H-M   'P 1'
#
loop_
_entity.id
_entity.type
_entity.pdbx_description
1 polymer ?
#
loop_
_entity_poly.entity_id
_entity_poly.type
_entity_poly.pdbx_seq_one_letter_code
_entity_poly.pdbx_strand_id
1 'polypeptide(L)'
;MEHLKYDQLEVLVAATDKELGEAAAEDLAGVVKAALATKPEIAIIMALGAAQEAFYTALRARTDIEWSRITVLHVDTYMGVAESRTESGASRMRRHLLDHVKPKAFFPMQGDHVPVEEELARYTKLYNELDPVLCVVGIGNSGHLAFNDPPADFDTRDVIRVVALDETTRNQVKRAGIFKTLEEVPHYGLSLTMHALLKPSRVLALVHDADKAGVIKQLLEGPVTFMCPASLLQKQPHAKLYLNQPAAALLERRG
;
A
#
# COMPACT_ATOMS: atom_id res chain seq x y z
N MET A 1 20.57 -7.58 -7.75
CA MET A 1 19.11 -7.74 -7.80
C MET A 1 18.77 -8.64 -8.98
N GLU A 2 17.88 -9.59 -8.77
CA GLU A 2 17.33 -10.46 -9.82
C GLU A 2 16.06 -9.83 -10.39
N HIS A 3 15.89 -9.88 -11.71
CA HIS A 3 14.75 -9.33 -12.41
C HIS A 3 13.95 -10.47 -13.03
N LEU A 4 12.68 -10.59 -12.66
CA LEU A 4 11.75 -11.57 -13.14
C LEU A 4 10.56 -10.87 -13.79
N LYS A 5 9.81 -11.60 -14.61
CA LYS A 5 8.56 -11.12 -15.21
C LYS A 5 7.51 -12.21 -15.14
N TYR A 6 6.35 -11.87 -14.59
CA TYR A 6 5.19 -12.76 -14.51
C TYR A 6 4.03 -12.08 -15.24
N ASP A 7 3.68 -12.62 -16.42
CA ASP A 7 2.73 -11.99 -17.33
C ASP A 7 3.15 -10.53 -17.66
N GLN A 8 2.43 -9.51 -17.18
CA GLN A 8 2.77 -8.10 -17.37
C GLN A 8 3.53 -7.49 -16.19
N LEU A 9 3.58 -8.16 -15.05
CA LEU A 9 4.16 -7.65 -13.81
C LEU A 9 5.68 -7.80 -13.81
N GLU A 10 6.38 -6.68 -13.63
CA GLU A 10 7.80 -6.66 -13.31
C GLU A 10 8.01 -7.05 -11.85
N VAL A 11 8.92 -7.99 -11.59
CA VAL A 11 9.27 -8.43 -10.25
C VAL A 11 10.77 -8.26 -10.03
N LEU A 12 11.14 -7.56 -8.97
CA LEU A 12 12.53 -7.36 -8.57
C LEU A 12 12.77 -8.09 -7.25
N VAL A 13 13.79 -8.96 -7.23
CA VAL A 13 14.21 -9.68 -6.02
C VAL A 13 15.55 -9.11 -5.54
N ALA A 14 15.51 -8.46 -4.38
CA ALA A 14 16.67 -7.89 -3.71
C ALA A 14 17.29 -8.89 -2.73
N ALA A 15 18.61 -8.79 -2.51
CA ALA A 15 19.30 -9.69 -1.57
C ALA A 15 18.97 -9.36 -0.11
N THR A 16 18.68 -8.10 0.19
CA THR A 16 18.40 -7.59 1.53
C THR A 16 17.22 -6.62 1.54
N ASP A 17 16.62 -6.42 2.70
CA ASP A 17 15.55 -5.43 2.89
C ASP A 17 16.02 -4.01 2.57
N LYS A 18 17.28 -3.71 2.87
CA LYS A 18 17.90 -2.42 2.54
C LYS A 18 17.93 -2.20 1.03
N GLU A 19 18.45 -3.17 0.27
CA GLU A 19 18.49 -3.09 -1.20
C GLU A 19 17.09 -2.96 -1.79
N LEU A 20 16.10 -3.69 -1.24
CA LEU A 20 14.70 -3.56 -1.62
C LEU A 20 14.20 -2.14 -1.42
N GLY A 21 14.42 -1.59 -0.22
CA GLY A 21 13.99 -0.25 0.15
C GLY A 21 14.62 0.84 -0.72
N GLU A 22 15.92 0.73 -0.98
CA GLU A 22 16.66 1.66 -1.83
C GLU A 22 16.17 1.59 -3.29
N ALA A 23 15.95 0.39 -3.83
CA ALA A 23 15.46 0.21 -5.20
C ALA A 23 14.04 0.76 -5.39
N ALA A 24 13.14 0.52 -4.44
CA ALA A 24 11.79 1.06 -4.50
C ALA A 24 11.76 2.58 -4.29
N ALA A 25 12.64 3.12 -3.42
CA ALA A 25 12.77 4.56 -3.22
C ALA A 25 13.32 5.28 -4.47
N GLU A 26 14.23 4.64 -5.21
CA GLU A 26 14.71 5.14 -6.50
C GLU A 26 13.59 5.19 -7.56
N ASP A 27 12.80 4.12 -7.70
CA ASP A 27 11.63 4.13 -8.62
C ASP A 27 10.62 5.22 -8.23
N LEU A 28 10.32 5.40 -6.93
CA LEU A 28 9.44 6.47 -6.47
C LEU A 28 10.01 7.85 -6.85
N ALA A 29 11.29 8.10 -6.57
CA ALA A 29 11.94 9.37 -6.88
C ALA A 29 11.91 9.66 -8.39
N GLY A 30 12.15 8.65 -9.22
CA GLY A 30 12.06 8.75 -10.67
C GLY A 30 10.65 9.13 -11.14
N VAL A 31 9.62 8.49 -10.61
CA VAL A 31 8.21 8.78 -10.94
C VAL A 31 7.84 10.20 -10.51
N VAL A 32 8.22 10.59 -9.29
CA VAL A 32 7.97 11.94 -8.77
C VAL A 32 8.65 12.99 -9.65
N LYS A 33 9.92 12.81 -9.97
CA LYS A 33 10.68 13.73 -10.82
C LYS A 33 10.05 13.89 -12.21
N ALA A 34 9.67 12.78 -12.83
CA ALA A 34 9.01 12.80 -14.14
C ALA A 34 7.65 13.51 -14.10
N ALA A 35 6.85 13.26 -13.06
CA ALA A 35 5.54 13.89 -12.91
C ALA A 35 5.66 15.40 -12.61
N LEU A 36 6.59 15.80 -11.72
CA LEU A 36 6.81 17.21 -11.38
C LEU A 36 7.48 18.03 -12.49
N ALA A 37 8.03 17.38 -13.52
CA ALA A 37 8.49 18.05 -14.74
C ALA A 37 7.33 18.55 -15.62
N THR A 38 6.11 18.02 -15.42
CA THR A 38 4.93 18.37 -16.23
C THR A 38 3.78 18.96 -15.40
N LYS A 39 3.74 18.68 -14.09
CA LYS A 39 2.73 19.19 -13.16
C LYS A 39 3.38 20.06 -12.08
N PRO A 40 2.76 21.18 -11.67
CA PRO A 40 3.30 21.99 -10.57
C PRO A 40 3.28 21.23 -9.24
N GLU A 41 2.32 20.32 -9.04
CA GLU A 41 2.19 19.49 -7.85
C GLU A 41 1.60 18.15 -8.22
N ILE A 42 1.80 17.14 -7.37
CA ILE A 42 1.29 15.79 -7.58
C ILE A 42 0.70 15.22 -6.29
N ALA A 43 -0.14 14.21 -6.44
CA ALA A 43 -0.54 13.36 -5.33
C ALA A 43 0.00 11.94 -5.49
N ILE A 44 0.29 11.30 -4.35
CA ILE A 44 0.70 9.90 -4.26
C ILE A 44 -0.07 9.21 -3.14
N ILE A 45 -0.27 7.90 -3.27
CA ILE A 45 -0.91 7.06 -2.26
C ILE A 45 0.19 6.26 -1.56
N MET A 46 0.20 6.30 -0.23
CA MET A 46 1.20 5.60 0.60
C MET A 46 0.50 4.72 1.65
N ALA A 47 0.79 3.42 1.62
CA ALA A 47 0.35 2.48 2.64
C ALA A 47 1.41 2.26 3.71
N LEU A 48 1.01 2.04 4.96
CA LEU A 48 1.92 1.66 6.03
C LEU A 48 1.85 0.16 6.36
N GLY A 49 3.01 -0.45 6.56
CA GLY A 49 3.17 -1.84 6.94
C GLY A 49 4.61 -2.09 7.37
N ALA A 50 4.83 -3.17 8.12
CA ALA A 50 6.17 -3.58 8.53
C ALA A 50 7.12 -3.72 7.32
N ALA A 51 6.56 -4.11 6.18
CA ALA A 51 7.25 -4.30 4.91
C ALA A 51 7.92 -3.11 4.31
N GLN A 52 7.56 -1.92 4.77
CA GLN A 52 8.01 -0.70 4.15
C GLN A 52 9.01 0.06 5.02
N GLU A 53 9.44 -0.46 6.19
CA GLU A 53 10.37 0.30 7.04
C GLU A 53 11.72 0.57 6.36
N ALA A 54 12.27 -0.41 5.63
CA ALA A 54 13.51 -0.21 4.87
C ALA A 54 13.31 0.82 3.74
N PHE A 55 12.15 0.79 3.09
CA PHE A 55 11.77 1.77 2.07
C PHE A 55 11.58 3.18 2.65
N TYR A 56 10.91 3.32 3.80
CA TYR A 56 10.77 4.61 4.49
C TYR A 56 12.11 5.13 5.00
N THR A 57 12.99 4.26 5.46
CA THR A 57 14.37 4.61 5.81
C THR A 57 15.12 5.17 4.60
N ALA A 58 15.03 4.50 3.45
CA ALA A 58 15.63 4.99 2.21
C ALA A 58 15.04 6.34 1.78
N LEU A 59 13.71 6.51 1.79
CA LEU A 59 13.05 7.78 1.47
C LEU A 59 13.49 8.93 2.39
N ARG A 60 13.61 8.68 3.69
CA ARG A 60 14.08 9.68 4.67
C ARG A 60 15.51 10.14 4.42
N ALA A 61 16.34 9.28 3.84
CA ALA A 61 17.73 9.60 3.51
C ALA A 61 17.88 10.38 2.19
N ARG A 62 16.83 10.45 1.36
CA ARG A 62 16.86 11.15 0.08
C ARG A 62 16.61 12.64 0.22
N THR A 63 17.37 13.44 -0.52
CA THR A 63 17.26 14.90 -0.58
C THR A 63 16.81 15.42 -1.94
N ASP A 64 16.63 14.54 -2.92
CA ASP A 64 16.28 14.84 -4.31
C ASP A 64 14.77 14.75 -4.60
N ILE A 65 13.96 14.43 -3.59
CA ILE A 65 12.50 14.39 -3.69
C ILE A 65 11.92 15.72 -3.17
N GLU A 66 11.23 16.45 -4.05
CA GLU A 66 10.57 17.73 -3.71
C GLU A 66 9.25 17.54 -2.96
N TRP A 67 9.32 17.04 -1.72
CA TRP A 67 8.15 16.74 -0.88
C TRP A 67 7.17 17.91 -0.70
N SER A 68 7.65 19.16 -0.71
CA SER A 68 6.82 20.37 -0.62
C SER A 68 5.83 20.56 -1.78
N ARG A 69 5.93 19.76 -2.85
CA ARG A 69 5.00 19.73 -4.00
C ARG A 69 4.20 18.42 -4.09
N ILE A 70 4.29 17.58 -3.05
CA ILE A 70 3.66 16.26 -3.00
C ILE A 70 2.55 16.26 -1.97
N THR A 71 1.35 15.86 -2.38
CA THR A 71 0.24 15.51 -1.49
C THR A 71 0.20 14.00 -1.27
N VAL A 72 0.09 13.56 -0.02
CA VAL A 72 0.03 12.14 0.32
C VAL A 72 -1.40 11.76 0.70
N LEU A 73 -1.92 10.69 0.10
CA LEU A 73 -3.17 10.01 0.45
C LEU A 73 -2.85 8.70 1.18
N HIS A 74 -3.69 8.32 2.15
CA HIS A 74 -3.57 7.05 2.89
C HIS A 74 -4.52 5.99 2.31
N VAL A 75 -4.23 4.72 2.53
CA VAL A 75 -4.95 3.60 1.86
C VAL A 75 -6.13 3.04 2.64
N ASP A 76 -6.10 3.11 3.97
CA ASP A 76 -7.12 2.54 4.85
C ASP A 76 -7.12 3.19 6.25
N THR A 77 -8.18 2.96 7.02
CA THR A 77 -8.21 3.28 8.45
C THR A 77 -9.25 2.42 9.17
N TYR A 78 -9.10 2.27 10.49
CA TYR A 78 -10.09 1.57 11.30
C TYR A 78 -11.26 2.48 11.63
N MET A 79 -12.48 1.95 11.55
CA MET A 79 -13.68 2.70 11.88
C MET A 79 -13.78 2.93 13.40
N GLY A 80 -14.21 4.12 13.82
CA GLY A 80 -14.25 4.55 15.22
C GLY A 80 -12.88 4.95 15.81
N VAL A 81 -11.81 4.96 15.00
CA VAL A 81 -10.47 5.33 15.46
C VAL A 81 -10.07 6.69 14.91
N ALA A 82 -10.01 7.67 15.81
CA ALA A 82 -9.58 9.03 15.48
C ALA A 82 -8.13 9.07 14.97
N GLU A 83 -7.85 10.01 14.07
CA GLU A 83 -6.51 10.21 13.49
C GLU A 83 -5.42 10.39 14.55
N SER A 84 -5.74 11.08 15.65
CA SER A 84 -4.80 11.38 16.74
C SER A 84 -4.39 10.16 17.57
N ARG A 85 -5.14 9.05 17.50
CA ARG A 85 -4.82 7.83 18.24
C ARG A 85 -3.57 7.15 17.69
N THR A 86 -2.77 6.58 18.58
CA THR A 86 -1.51 5.90 18.23
C THR A 86 -1.69 4.68 17.33
N GLU A 87 -2.86 4.08 17.39
CA GLU A 87 -3.31 2.91 16.65
C GLU A 87 -3.74 3.26 15.23
N SER A 88 -4.03 4.55 14.95
CA SER A 88 -4.45 5.00 13.63
C SER A 88 -3.32 4.85 12.61
N GLY A 89 -3.66 4.46 11.38
CA GLY A 89 -2.70 4.39 10.28
C GLY A 89 -2.06 5.75 10.00
N ALA A 90 -2.84 6.83 10.15
CA ALA A 90 -2.39 8.21 9.97
C ALA A 90 -1.31 8.65 10.98
N SER A 91 -1.53 8.42 12.27
CA SER A 91 -0.57 8.73 13.34
C SER A 91 0.74 7.97 13.13
N ARG A 92 0.64 6.70 12.74
CA ARG A 92 1.81 5.89 12.41
C ARG A 92 2.52 6.41 11.15
N MET A 93 1.80 6.71 10.07
CA MET A 93 2.38 7.26 8.83
C MET A 93 3.16 8.57 9.09
N ARG A 94 2.60 9.46 9.93
CA ARG A 94 3.29 10.69 10.37
C ARG A 94 4.65 10.38 11.01
N ARG A 95 4.67 9.46 11.98
CA ARG A 95 5.90 9.04 12.68
C ARG A 95 6.92 8.36 11.77
N HIS A 96 6.48 7.49 10.87
CA HIS A 96 7.40 6.70 10.02
C HIS A 96 7.99 7.52 8.87
N LEU A 97 7.25 8.49 8.33
CA LEU A 97 7.67 9.24 7.14
C LEU A 97 7.43 10.74 7.23
N LEU A 98 6.19 11.18 7.49
CA LEU A 98 5.79 12.55 7.16
C LEU A 98 6.45 13.61 8.05
N ASP A 99 6.76 13.28 9.31
CA ASP A 99 7.47 14.18 10.23
C ASP A 99 8.93 14.41 9.81
N HIS A 100 9.48 13.51 9.01
CA HIS A 100 10.84 13.59 8.47
C HIS A 100 10.89 14.34 7.14
N VAL A 101 9.98 14.01 6.21
CA VAL A 101 10.06 14.50 4.81
C VAL A 101 9.19 15.72 4.53
N LYS A 102 8.17 15.98 5.37
CA LYS A 102 7.30 17.16 5.33
C LYS A 102 6.66 17.40 3.95
N PRO A 103 5.72 16.53 3.51
CA PRO A 103 5.02 16.74 2.26
C PRO A 103 4.20 18.04 2.25
N LYS A 104 3.77 18.50 1.08
CA LYS A 104 2.86 19.65 0.93
C LYS A 104 1.61 19.50 1.81
N ALA A 105 1.00 18.32 1.74
CA ALA A 105 -0.22 17.99 2.46
C ALA A 105 -0.31 16.48 2.68
N PHE A 106 -1.06 16.09 3.70
CA PHE A 106 -1.41 14.70 3.96
C PHE A 106 -2.90 14.61 4.27
N PHE A 107 -3.60 13.70 3.59
CA PHE A 107 -5.02 13.48 3.75
C PHE A 107 -5.30 12.01 4.10
N PRO A 108 -5.38 11.69 5.41
CA PRO A 108 -5.86 10.40 5.85
C PRO A 108 -7.38 10.28 5.72
N MET A 109 -7.87 9.05 5.75
CA MET A 109 -9.29 8.76 5.93
C MET A 109 -9.69 9.04 7.39
N GLN A 110 -10.90 9.55 7.59
CA GLN A 110 -11.46 9.88 8.90
C GLN A 110 -12.31 8.72 9.41
N GLY A 111 -11.69 7.80 10.16
CA GLY A 111 -12.34 6.58 10.62
C GLY A 111 -13.46 6.81 11.63
N ASP A 112 -13.45 7.93 12.34
CA ASP A 112 -14.41 8.34 13.36
C ASP A 112 -15.44 9.37 12.88
N HIS A 113 -15.44 9.73 11.58
CA HIS A 113 -16.43 10.65 11.02
C HIS A 113 -17.81 9.98 10.92
N VAL A 114 -18.84 10.71 11.32
CA VAL A 114 -20.24 10.26 11.30
C VAL A 114 -21.11 11.38 10.71
N PRO A 115 -21.94 11.11 9.70
CA PRO A 115 -22.19 9.81 9.05
C PRO A 115 -21.05 9.37 8.12
N VAL A 116 -20.82 8.06 8.01
CA VAL A 116 -19.68 7.50 7.26
C VAL A 116 -19.75 7.84 5.76
N GLU A 117 -20.96 8.00 5.24
CA GLU A 117 -21.24 8.34 3.84
C GLU A 117 -20.63 9.70 3.44
N GLU A 118 -20.56 10.65 4.37
CA GLU A 118 -19.90 11.94 4.14
C GLU A 118 -18.39 11.78 3.96
N GLU A 119 -17.77 10.89 4.74
CA GLU A 119 -16.34 10.60 4.59
C GLU A 119 -16.05 9.86 3.29
N LEU A 120 -16.90 8.89 2.91
CA LEU A 120 -16.77 8.21 1.61
C LEU A 120 -16.86 9.20 0.46
N ALA A 121 -17.80 10.14 0.51
CA ALA A 121 -17.96 11.20 -0.50
C ALA A 121 -16.78 12.17 -0.51
N ARG A 122 -16.33 12.64 0.67
CA ARG A 122 -15.18 13.54 0.82
C ARG A 122 -13.91 12.91 0.26
N TYR A 123 -13.61 11.67 0.64
CA TYR A 123 -12.39 10.99 0.22
C TYR A 123 -12.42 10.64 -1.27
N THR A 124 -13.58 10.23 -1.80
CA THR A 124 -13.78 10.00 -3.24
C THR A 124 -13.54 11.28 -4.05
N LYS A 125 -14.12 12.41 -3.61
CA LYS A 125 -13.91 13.71 -4.25
C LYS A 125 -12.43 14.08 -4.25
N LEU A 126 -11.79 14.01 -3.09
CA LEU A 126 -10.37 14.33 -2.92
C LEU A 126 -9.48 13.48 -3.83
N TYR A 127 -9.69 12.16 -3.84
CA TYR A 127 -8.95 11.23 -4.69
C TYR A 127 -9.07 11.59 -6.18
N ASN A 128 -10.30 11.89 -6.64
CA ASN A 128 -10.55 12.21 -8.05
C ASN A 128 -9.98 13.58 -8.46
N GLU A 129 -10.05 14.57 -7.59
CA GLU A 129 -9.49 15.91 -7.84
C GLU A 129 -7.96 15.91 -7.85
N LEU A 130 -7.35 15.13 -6.96
CA LEU A 130 -5.89 15.03 -6.85
C LEU A 130 -5.26 14.10 -7.90
N ASP A 131 -6.02 13.13 -8.41
CA ASP A 131 -5.61 12.16 -9.44
C ASP A 131 -4.20 11.59 -9.20
N PRO A 132 -4.02 10.77 -8.14
CA PRO A 132 -2.71 10.35 -7.69
C PRO A 132 -1.94 9.58 -8.76
N VAL A 133 -0.68 9.95 -8.96
CA VAL A 133 0.15 9.41 -10.06
C VAL A 133 0.86 8.11 -9.68
N LEU A 134 0.99 7.85 -8.38
CA LEU A 134 1.72 6.72 -7.81
C LEU A 134 0.94 6.11 -6.64
N CYS A 135 0.92 4.77 -6.58
CA CYS A 135 0.48 4.03 -5.40
C CYS A 135 1.60 3.15 -4.85
N VAL A 136 1.84 3.22 -3.54
CA VAL A 136 2.77 2.34 -2.84
C VAL A 136 2.01 1.51 -1.82
N VAL A 137 2.07 0.18 -1.95
CA VAL A 137 1.28 -0.77 -1.17
C VAL A 137 2.12 -1.95 -0.70
N GLY A 138 1.71 -2.58 0.39
CA GLY A 138 2.22 -3.88 0.83
C GLY A 138 1.19 -4.97 0.54
N ILE A 139 1.61 -6.24 0.62
CA ILE A 139 0.72 -7.39 0.42
C ILE A 139 0.56 -8.19 1.71
N GLY A 140 -0.68 -8.45 2.09
CA GLY A 140 -1.07 -9.24 3.26
C GLY A 140 -0.80 -10.74 3.12
N ASN A 141 -0.87 -11.49 4.23
CA ASN A 141 -0.68 -12.95 4.21
C ASN A 141 -1.80 -13.68 3.43
N SER A 142 -2.97 -13.05 3.29
CA SER A 142 -4.10 -13.53 2.48
C SER A 142 -4.02 -13.05 1.02
N GLY A 143 -2.99 -12.28 0.65
CA GLY A 143 -2.85 -11.69 -0.67
C GLY A 143 -3.67 -10.40 -0.83
N HIS A 144 -4.19 -9.84 0.27
CA HIS A 144 -4.88 -8.56 0.25
C HIS A 144 -3.95 -7.38 -0.05
N LEU A 145 -4.54 -6.30 -0.55
CA LEU A 145 -3.96 -4.97 -0.63
C LEU A 145 -4.87 -4.02 0.17
N ALA A 146 -4.30 -3.23 1.07
CA ALA A 146 -5.08 -2.51 2.10
C ALA A 146 -6.02 -3.48 2.83
N PHE A 147 -7.30 -3.14 3.05
CA PHE A 147 -8.30 -4.07 3.61
C PHE A 147 -9.17 -4.74 2.54
N ASN A 148 -8.64 -4.95 1.33
CA ASN A 148 -9.31 -5.77 0.31
C ASN A 148 -8.99 -7.25 0.53
N ASP A 149 -9.55 -7.83 1.58
CA ASP A 149 -9.39 -9.26 1.88
C ASP A 149 -10.13 -10.17 0.88
N PRO A 150 -9.68 -11.42 0.70
CA PRO A 150 -10.41 -12.43 -0.05
C PRO A 150 -11.82 -12.72 0.53
N PRO A 151 -12.87 -12.84 -0.30
CA PRO A 151 -12.92 -12.48 -1.71
C PRO A 151 -12.96 -10.96 -1.90
N ALA A 152 -12.03 -10.40 -2.68
CA ALA A 152 -12.07 -8.98 -3.02
C ALA A 152 -13.07 -8.70 -4.16
N ASP A 153 -13.63 -7.49 -4.16
CA ASP A 153 -14.48 -7.03 -5.26
C ASP A 153 -13.60 -6.37 -6.33
N PHE A 154 -13.50 -7.01 -7.50
CA PHE A 154 -12.76 -6.47 -8.65
C PHE A 154 -13.65 -5.63 -9.58
N ASP A 155 -14.96 -5.75 -9.44
CA ASP A 155 -15.95 -5.10 -10.30
C ASP A 155 -16.34 -3.73 -9.78
N THR A 156 -16.21 -3.49 -8.48
CA THR A 156 -16.42 -2.16 -7.90
C THR A 156 -15.59 -1.09 -8.62
N ARG A 157 -16.21 0.07 -8.78
CA ARG A 157 -15.61 1.31 -9.29
C ARG A 157 -15.63 2.42 -8.26
N ASP A 158 -16.11 2.14 -7.06
CA ASP A 158 -16.04 3.08 -5.95
C ASP A 158 -14.57 3.30 -5.59
N VAL A 159 -14.23 4.50 -5.14
CA VAL A 159 -12.86 4.81 -4.72
C VAL A 159 -12.55 4.18 -3.36
N ILE A 160 -13.50 4.29 -2.44
CA ILE A 160 -13.38 3.94 -1.03
C ILE A 160 -14.65 3.21 -0.61
N ARG A 161 -14.53 2.23 0.30
CA ARG A 161 -15.66 1.50 0.85
C ARG A 161 -15.49 1.19 2.33
N VAL A 162 -16.61 0.95 2.99
CA VAL A 162 -16.63 0.26 4.29
C VAL A 162 -16.34 -1.22 4.05
N VAL A 163 -15.46 -1.79 4.86
CA VAL A 163 -15.14 -3.22 4.82
C VAL A 163 -15.28 -3.83 6.21
N ALA A 164 -15.76 -5.07 6.27
CA ALA A 164 -15.69 -5.86 7.48
C ALA A 164 -14.28 -6.43 7.65
N LEU A 165 -13.73 -6.35 8.85
CA LEU A 165 -12.46 -6.95 9.22
C LEU A 165 -12.75 -8.32 9.81
N ASP A 166 -12.39 -9.37 9.08
CA ASP A 166 -12.61 -10.74 9.52
C ASP A 166 -11.70 -11.10 10.72
N GLU A 167 -11.93 -12.27 11.31
CA GLU A 167 -11.12 -12.72 12.46
C GLU A 167 -9.64 -12.86 12.11
N THR A 168 -9.30 -13.23 10.87
CA THR A 168 -7.92 -13.38 10.42
C THR A 168 -7.20 -12.04 10.45
N THR A 169 -7.78 -11.02 9.84
CA THR A 169 -7.27 -9.65 9.79
C THR A 169 -7.22 -9.04 11.19
N ARG A 170 -8.26 -9.21 12.00
CA ARG A 170 -8.25 -8.71 13.39
C ARG A 170 -7.16 -9.38 14.25
N ASN A 171 -6.94 -10.69 14.09
CA ASN A 171 -5.85 -11.40 14.76
C ASN A 171 -4.47 -10.94 14.29
N GLN A 172 -4.30 -10.65 13.00
CA GLN A 172 -3.05 -10.10 12.45
C GLN A 172 -2.75 -8.72 13.04
N VAL A 173 -3.75 -7.84 13.09
CA VAL A 173 -3.66 -6.50 13.67
C VAL A 173 -3.26 -6.56 15.15
N LYS A 174 -3.86 -7.49 15.91
CA LYS A 174 -3.48 -7.74 17.31
C LYS A 174 -2.05 -8.30 17.44
N ARG A 175 -1.67 -9.26 16.59
CA ARG A 175 -0.31 -9.83 16.58
C ARG A 175 0.75 -8.78 16.25
N ALA A 176 0.42 -7.82 15.38
CA ALA A 176 1.27 -6.69 15.05
C ALA A 176 1.37 -5.65 16.19
N GLY A 177 0.63 -5.83 17.30
CA GLY A 177 0.67 -4.94 18.46
C GLY A 177 0.04 -3.56 18.20
N ILE A 178 -0.81 -3.44 17.18
CA ILE A 178 -1.49 -2.17 16.86
C ILE A 178 -2.52 -1.85 17.96
N PHE A 179 -3.26 -2.85 18.43
CA PHE A 179 -4.15 -2.76 19.60
C PHE A 179 -3.69 -3.74 20.68
N LYS A 180 -4.01 -3.46 21.94
CA LYS A 180 -3.53 -4.27 23.07
C LYS A 180 -4.25 -5.60 23.15
N THR A 181 -5.55 -5.60 22.87
CA THR A 181 -6.39 -6.80 22.89
C THR A 181 -7.16 -6.95 21.58
N LEU A 182 -7.70 -8.14 21.34
CA LEU A 182 -8.48 -8.41 20.13
C LEU A 182 -9.81 -7.64 20.15
N GLU A 183 -10.39 -7.47 21.33
CA GLU A 183 -11.65 -6.75 21.58
C GLU A 183 -11.54 -5.26 21.25
N GLU A 184 -10.34 -4.68 21.39
CA GLU A 184 -10.06 -3.31 20.99
C GLU A 184 -9.95 -3.14 19.47
N VAL A 185 -9.74 -4.23 18.71
CA VAL A 185 -9.64 -4.16 17.25
C VAL A 185 -11.04 -3.98 16.65
N PRO A 186 -11.27 -2.88 15.90
CA PRO A 186 -12.57 -2.63 15.29
C PRO A 186 -13.01 -3.75 14.33
N HIS A 187 -14.32 -3.89 14.19
CA HIS A 187 -14.93 -4.87 13.27
C HIS A 187 -15.03 -4.35 11.83
N TYR A 188 -14.88 -3.04 11.63
CA TYR A 188 -14.99 -2.40 10.34
C TYR A 188 -13.83 -1.44 10.10
N GLY A 189 -13.50 -1.24 8.83
CA GLY A 189 -12.54 -0.25 8.37
C GLY A 189 -13.06 0.50 7.16
N LEU A 190 -12.38 1.58 6.81
CA LEU A 190 -12.48 2.22 5.50
C LEU A 190 -11.25 1.82 4.70
N SER A 191 -11.42 1.56 3.41
CA SER A 191 -10.31 1.19 2.55
C SER A 191 -10.52 1.66 1.12
N LEU A 192 -9.43 2.06 0.47
CA LEU A 192 -9.40 2.21 -0.97
C LEU A 192 -9.68 0.86 -1.63
N THR A 193 -10.51 0.86 -2.66
CA THR A 193 -10.82 -0.36 -3.41
C THR A 193 -9.65 -0.81 -4.27
N MET A 194 -9.70 -2.05 -4.76
CA MET A 194 -8.77 -2.55 -5.77
C MET A 194 -8.70 -1.63 -7.00
N HIS A 195 -9.85 -1.09 -7.43
CA HIS A 195 -9.90 -0.13 -8.53
C HIS A 195 -9.08 1.13 -8.23
N ALA A 196 -9.27 1.74 -7.05
CA ALA A 196 -8.56 2.96 -6.66
C ALA A 196 -7.06 2.73 -6.40
N LEU A 197 -6.67 1.57 -5.86
CA LEU A 197 -5.26 1.25 -5.63
C LEU A 197 -4.50 1.04 -6.94
N LEU A 198 -5.16 0.53 -7.98
CA LEU A 198 -4.52 0.17 -9.25
C LEU A 198 -4.67 1.22 -10.36
N LYS A 199 -5.56 2.21 -10.19
CA LYS A 199 -5.74 3.32 -11.16
C LYS A 199 -4.49 4.20 -11.37
N PRO A 200 -3.66 4.52 -10.37
CA PRO A 200 -2.48 5.37 -10.56
C PRO A 200 -1.56 4.86 -11.67
N SER A 201 -0.91 5.78 -12.38
CA SER A 201 -0.03 5.46 -13.52
C SER A 201 1.21 4.62 -13.17
N ARG A 202 1.50 4.46 -11.88
CA ARG A 202 2.52 3.54 -11.36
C ARG A 202 2.03 2.93 -10.04
N VAL A 203 2.25 1.63 -9.88
CA VAL A 203 2.00 0.93 -8.61
C VAL A 203 3.29 0.22 -8.18
N LEU A 204 3.74 0.48 -6.95
CA LEU A 204 4.86 -0.24 -6.34
C LEU A 204 4.30 -1.09 -5.19
N ALA A 205 4.40 -2.41 -5.35
CA ALA A 205 4.07 -3.36 -4.29
C ALA A 205 5.36 -3.81 -3.61
N LEU A 206 5.45 -3.70 -2.29
CA LEU A 206 6.64 -4.10 -1.53
C LEU A 206 6.30 -5.23 -0.57
N VAL A 207 7.09 -6.30 -0.63
CA VAL A 207 6.93 -7.46 0.24
C VAL A 207 8.28 -7.94 0.71
N HIS A 208 8.34 -8.23 1.99
CA HIS A 208 9.50 -8.77 2.69
C HIS A 208 9.01 -9.96 3.53
N ASP A 209 9.94 -10.65 4.16
CA ASP A 209 9.74 -11.79 5.06
C ASP A 209 9.38 -13.13 4.42
N ALA A 210 9.90 -14.20 5.03
CA ALA A 210 9.70 -15.58 4.59
C ALA A 210 8.25 -16.05 4.76
N ASP A 211 7.49 -15.48 5.70
CA ASP A 211 6.09 -15.85 5.92
C ASP A 211 5.18 -15.44 4.76
N LYS A 212 5.64 -14.52 3.90
CA LYS A 212 4.97 -14.12 2.66
C LYS A 212 5.26 -15.06 1.49
N ALA A 213 6.25 -15.94 1.57
CA ALA A 213 6.69 -16.71 0.40
C ALA A 213 5.56 -17.56 -0.23
N GLY A 214 4.68 -18.12 0.60
CA GLY A 214 3.54 -18.91 0.14
C GLY A 214 2.54 -18.08 -0.67
N VAL A 215 2.15 -16.91 -0.15
CA VAL A 215 1.21 -16.01 -0.84
C VAL A 215 1.84 -15.38 -2.08
N ILE A 216 3.15 -15.12 -2.07
CA ILE A 216 3.86 -14.61 -3.25
C ILE A 216 3.91 -15.64 -4.37
N LYS A 217 4.15 -16.92 -4.05
CA LYS A 217 4.02 -18.01 -5.04
C LYS A 217 2.60 -18.08 -5.60
N GLN A 218 1.57 -18.04 -4.75
CA GLN A 218 0.17 -18.03 -5.20
C GLN A 218 -0.14 -16.82 -6.09
N LEU A 219 0.34 -15.64 -5.71
CA LEU A 219 0.15 -14.39 -6.44
C LEU A 219 0.80 -14.42 -7.82
N LEU A 220 2.00 -14.96 -7.97
CA LEU A 220 2.79 -14.88 -9.20
C LEU A 220 2.57 -16.07 -10.14
N GLU A 221 2.40 -17.28 -9.58
CA GLU A 221 2.33 -18.52 -10.35
C GLU A 221 0.94 -19.16 -10.34
N GLY A 222 0.03 -18.64 -9.52
CA GLY A 222 -1.38 -19.00 -9.54
C GLY A 222 -2.20 -18.17 -10.54
N PRO A 223 -3.48 -18.53 -10.74
CA PRO A 223 -4.38 -17.74 -11.58
C PRO A 223 -4.69 -16.40 -10.91
N VAL A 224 -5.02 -15.41 -11.74
CA VAL A 224 -5.62 -14.16 -11.25
C VAL A 224 -7.00 -14.46 -10.67
N THR A 225 -7.20 -14.18 -9.38
CA THR A 225 -8.41 -14.53 -8.65
C THR A 225 -8.71 -13.55 -7.52
N PHE A 226 -9.98 -13.28 -7.28
CA PHE A 226 -10.45 -12.48 -6.14
C PHE A 226 -10.12 -13.13 -4.78
N MET A 227 -9.78 -14.42 -4.77
CA MET A 227 -9.32 -15.12 -3.57
C MET A 227 -7.85 -14.82 -3.21
N CYS A 228 -7.09 -14.23 -4.12
CA CYS A 228 -5.75 -13.68 -3.90
C CYS A 228 -5.71 -12.31 -4.57
N PRO A 229 -6.27 -11.26 -3.94
CA PRO A 229 -6.54 -9.96 -4.58
C PRO A 229 -5.33 -9.37 -5.32
N ALA A 230 -4.14 -9.46 -4.72
CA ALA A 230 -2.89 -8.99 -5.29
C ALA A 230 -2.44 -9.75 -6.55
N SER A 231 -3.00 -10.93 -6.87
CA SER A 231 -2.79 -11.60 -8.16
C SER A 231 -3.23 -10.75 -9.34
N LEU A 232 -4.16 -9.79 -9.14
CA LEU A 232 -4.56 -8.84 -10.16
C LEU A 232 -3.40 -7.97 -10.67
N LEU A 233 -2.33 -7.80 -9.88
CA LEU A 233 -1.10 -7.11 -10.29
C LEU A 233 -0.44 -7.76 -11.51
N GLN A 234 -0.61 -9.08 -11.73
CA GLN A 234 -0.10 -9.78 -12.93
C GLN A 234 -0.60 -9.14 -14.24
N LYS A 235 -1.77 -8.48 -14.21
CA LYS A 235 -2.39 -7.83 -15.37
C LYS A 235 -2.13 -6.32 -15.46
N GLN A 236 -1.30 -5.77 -14.56
CA GLN A 236 -1.02 -4.34 -14.48
C GLN A 236 0.40 -4.06 -14.99
N PRO A 237 0.59 -3.63 -16.25
CA PRO A 237 1.92 -3.40 -16.82
C PRO A 237 2.64 -2.21 -16.17
N HIS A 238 1.88 -1.33 -15.50
CA HIS A 238 2.41 -0.22 -14.72
C HIS A 238 2.71 -0.56 -13.27
N ALA A 239 2.48 -1.81 -12.85
CA ALA A 239 2.86 -2.27 -11.52
C ALA A 239 4.27 -2.87 -11.52
N LYS A 240 4.97 -2.72 -10.39
CA LYS A 240 6.21 -3.42 -10.09
C LYS A 240 6.16 -3.98 -8.68
N LEU A 241 6.55 -5.23 -8.52
CA LEU A 241 6.63 -5.94 -7.24
C LEU A 241 8.09 -6.03 -6.80
N TYR A 242 8.35 -5.63 -5.56
CA TYR A 242 9.65 -5.74 -4.91
C TYR A 242 9.60 -6.81 -3.83
N LEU A 243 10.51 -7.76 -3.91
CA LEU A 243 10.65 -8.89 -2.99
C LEU A 243 12.06 -8.91 -2.40
N ASN A 244 12.20 -9.28 -1.13
CA ASN A 244 13.48 -9.75 -0.63
C ASN A 244 13.63 -11.26 -0.93
N GLN A 245 14.84 -11.80 -0.83
CA GLN A 245 15.09 -13.24 -1.06
C GLN A 245 14.17 -14.16 -0.23
N PRO A 246 13.95 -13.93 1.08
CA PRO A 246 12.99 -14.70 1.86
C PRO A 246 11.57 -14.75 1.28
N ALA A 247 11.00 -13.62 0.84
CA ALA A 247 9.67 -13.57 0.25
C ALA A 247 9.59 -14.25 -1.14
N ALA A 248 10.72 -14.37 -1.84
CA ALA A 248 10.84 -15.05 -3.12
C ALA A 248 11.23 -16.54 -3.00
N ALA A 249 11.45 -17.07 -1.79
CA ALA A 249 12.11 -18.36 -1.58
C ALA A 249 11.36 -19.58 -2.14
N LEU A 250 10.05 -19.46 -2.38
CA LEU A 250 9.21 -20.53 -2.93
C LEU A 250 8.93 -20.39 -4.43
N LEU A 251 9.45 -19.36 -5.08
CA LEU A 251 9.25 -19.15 -6.52
C LEU A 251 10.01 -20.19 -7.34
N GLU A 252 9.35 -20.69 -8.39
CA GLU A 252 9.97 -21.47 -9.43
C GLU A 252 10.86 -20.55 -10.27
N ARG A 253 12.17 -20.70 -10.16
CA ARG A 253 13.12 -19.98 -11.03
C ARG A 253 13.01 -20.55 -12.44
N ARG A 254 12.10 -19.98 -13.24
CA ARG A 254 11.96 -20.29 -14.66
C ARG A 254 13.09 -19.56 -15.39
N GLY A 255 14.04 -20.33 -15.93
CA GLY A 255 15.16 -19.84 -16.74
C GLY A 255 14.73 -19.36 -18.11
#